data_AF-A0A292QAA7-F1
#
_entry.id   AF-A0A292QAA7-F1
#
_cell.length_a   1.000
_cell.length_b   1.000
_cell.length_c   1.000
_cell.angle_alpha   90.00
_cell.angle_beta   90.00
_cell.angle_gamma   90.00
#
_symmetry.space_group_name_H-M   'P 1'
#
loop_
_entity.id
_entity.type
_entity.pdbx_description
1 polymer ?
#
loop_
_entity_poly.entity_id
_entity_poly.type
_entity_poly.pdbx_seq_one_letter_code
_entity_poly.pdbx_strand_id
1 'polypeptide(L)'
;FLYLNDAETLIVKIMPGPTYETATRELVHIVRMKVEVMGLRRGLCDVGSATYSGAASQKEADSAIRPTALRPLETDWPTVVFECGVSESLQRLRTDSNWWLANSAHDIKIVLLIAVNKLQRKIHLEQWEDLTVPNPHITRNNPNPLLIRPTKVNEINLDGGTITGTPLMLPFAKIFLRPAGPGEGDIVLSAQDL
;
A
#
# COMPACT_ATOMS: atom_id res chain seq x y z
N PHE A 1 12.23 -7.12 -4.18
CA PHE A 1 12.72 -8.26 -3.34
C PHE A 1 12.57 -7.96 -1.84
N LEU A 2 12.87 -8.93 -0.96
CA LEU A 2 13.06 -8.76 0.50
C LEU A 2 14.43 -9.34 0.90
N TYR A 3 15.29 -8.57 1.54
CA TYR A 3 16.58 -9.00 2.06
C TYR A 3 16.56 -9.00 3.59
N LEU A 4 16.93 -10.13 4.21
CA LEU A 4 17.02 -10.28 5.67
C LEU A 4 18.48 -10.17 6.09
N ASN A 5 18.83 -9.12 6.84
CA ASN A 5 20.22 -8.79 7.16
C ASN A 5 20.87 -9.91 7.99
N ASP A 6 20.23 -10.31 9.10
CA ASP A 6 20.80 -11.27 10.04
C ASP A 6 21.01 -12.67 9.44
N ALA A 7 20.17 -13.03 8.47
CA ALA A 7 20.22 -14.32 7.79
C ALA A 7 21.01 -14.25 6.46
N GLU A 8 21.50 -13.07 6.08
CA GLU A 8 22.11 -12.78 4.77
C GLU A 8 21.30 -13.36 3.59
N THR A 9 19.96 -13.36 3.73
CA THR A 9 19.07 -14.10 2.84
C THR A 9 18.30 -13.16 1.93
N LEU A 10 18.44 -13.34 0.62
CA LEU A 10 17.66 -12.64 -0.39
C LEU A 10 16.44 -13.48 -0.81
N ILE A 11 15.26 -12.95 -0.54
CA ILE A 11 13.98 -13.50 -0.97
C ILE A 11 13.53 -12.74 -2.23
N VAL A 12 13.59 -13.42 -3.37
CA VAL A 12 13.17 -12.86 -4.66
C VAL A 12 11.70 -13.21 -4.93
N LYS A 13 10.99 -12.24 -5.51
CA LYS A 13 9.63 -12.38 -6.02
C LYS A 13 9.72 -12.52 -7.53
N ILE A 14 9.25 -13.64 -8.07
CA ILE A 14 9.25 -13.90 -9.51
C ILE A 14 7.85 -13.59 -10.03
N MET A 15 7.74 -12.55 -10.84
CA MET A 15 6.47 -12.19 -11.47
C MET A 15 6.23 -13.07 -12.71
N PRO A 16 5.08 -13.76 -12.81
CA PRO A 16 4.84 -14.71 -13.91
C PRO A 16 4.64 -14.07 -15.30
N GLY A 17 4.66 -12.75 -15.43
CA GLY A 17 4.52 -12.05 -16.71
C GLY A 17 4.08 -10.59 -16.61
N PRO A 18 3.85 -9.91 -17.74
CA PRO A 18 3.59 -8.46 -17.79
C PRO A 18 2.24 -8.05 -17.18
N THR A 19 1.26 -8.96 -17.10
CA THR A 19 -0.08 -8.68 -16.57
C THR A 19 -0.06 -8.09 -15.16
N TYR A 20 0.89 -8.52 -14.32
CA TYR A 20 0.99 -8.05 -12.94
C TYR A 20 1.58 -6.64 -12.87
N GLU A 21 2.59 -6.34 -13.69
CA GLU A 21 3.13 -4.98 -13.83
C GLU A 21 2.06 -4.02 -14.38
N THR A 22 1.29 -4.45 -15.38
CA THR A 22 0.16 -3.68 -15.89
C THR A 22 -0.86 -3.40 -14.78
N ALA A 23 -1.27 -4.40 -14.01
CA ALA A 23 -2.24 -4.22 -12.93
C ALA A 23 -1.78 -3.18 -11.89
N THR A 24 -0.50 -3.24 -11.47
CA THR A 24 0.07 -2.23 -10.56
C THR A 24 0.06 -0.84 -11.19
N ARG A 25 0.56 -0.71 -12.43
CA ARG A 25 0.68 0.58 -13.12
C ARG A 25 -0.67 1.23 -13.37
N GLU A 26 -1.69 0.47 -13.74
CA GLU A 26 -3.05 0.98 -13.95
C GLU A 26 -3.64 1.52 -12.64
N LEU A 27 -3.51 0.77 -11.52
CA LEU A 27 -4.03 1.25 -10.24
C LEU A 27 -3.34 2.54 -9.78
N VAL A 28 -2.01 2.62 -9.92
CA VAL A 28 -1.24 3.85 -9.65
C VAL A 28 -1.71 4.98 -10.56
N HIS A 29 -1.93 4.71 -11.85
CA HIS A 29 -2.40 5.70 -12.81
C HIS A 29 -3.78 6.27 -12.43
N ILE A 30 -4.73 5.41 -12.07
CA ILE A 30 -6.08 5.82 -11.63
C ILE A 30 -5.99 6.73 -10.40
N VAL A 31 -5.19 6.37 -9.39
CA VAL A 31 -4.98 7.20 -8.20
C VAL A 31 -4.42 8.57 -8.59
N ARG A 32 -3.42 8.61 -9.48
CA ARG A 32 -2.82 9.88 -9.96
C ARG A 32 -3.80 10.73 -10.75
N MET A 33 -4.70 10.14 -11.54
CA MET A 33 -5.74 10.86 -12.28
C MET A 33 -6.71 11.56 -11.32
N LYS A 34 -7.16 10.87 -10.25
CA LYS A 34 -8.01 11.49 -9.23
C LYS A 34 -7.33 12.67 -8.53
N VAL A 35 -6.03 12.56 -8.28
CA VAL A 35 -5.21 13.64 -7.71
C VAL A 35 -5.04 14.81 -8.69
N GLU A 36 -4.89 14.54 -9.98
CA GLU A 36 -4.76 15.57 -11.01
C GLU A 36 -6.05 16.40 -11.15
N VAL A 37 -7.22 15.78 -11.00
CA VAL A 37 -8.52 16.49 -10.97
C VAL A 37 -8.59 17.51 -9.83
N MET A 38 -7.89 17.26 -8.71
CA MET A 38 -7.78 18.20 -7.57
C MET A 38 -6.74 19.31 -7.80
N GLY A 39 -6.10 19.38 -8.97
CA GLY A 39 -5.03 20.34 -9.26
C GLY A 39 -3.67 19.97 -8.65
N LEU A 40 -3.52 18.74 -8.15
CA LEU A 40 -2.37 18.28 -7.37
C LEU A 40 -1.42 17.38 -8.17
N ARG A 41 -1.37 17.50 -9.50
CA ARG A 41 -0.51 16.69 -10.38
C ARG A 41 0.95 16.56 -9.92
N ARG A 42 1.52 17.65 -9.36
CA ARG A 42 2.91 17.70 -8.83
C ARG A 42 3.00 17.45 -7.32
N GLY A 43 1.87 17.29 -6.65
CA GLY A 43 1.78 17.06 -5.21
C GLY A 43 2.26 15.68 -4.78
N LEU A 44 2.25 14.71 -5.70
CA LEU A 44 2.78 13.37 -5.49
C LEU A 44 3.94 13.07 -6.45
N CYS A 45 4.96 12.42 -5.89
CA CYS A 45 6.08 11.85 -6.62
C CYS A 45 5.91 10.32 -6.66
N ASP A 46 5.92 9.76 -7.87
CA ASP A 46 6.03 8.32 -8.09
C ASP A 46 7.49 7.93 -7.91
N VAL A 47 7.77 7.09 -6.91
CA VAL A 47 9.11 6.60 -6.58
C VAL A 47 9.34 5.19 -7.10
N GLY A 48 8.38 4.63 -7.85
CA GLY A 48 8.50 3.33 -8.49
C GLY A 48 8.89 2.22 -7.51
N SER A 49 9.83 1.39 -7.92
CA SER A 49 10.32 0.23 -7.17
C SER A 49 11.49 0.59 -6.24
N ALA A 50 11.42 1.71 -5.52
CA ALA A 50 12.47 2.08 -4.57
C ALA A 50 12.62 1.03 -3.46
N THR A 51 13.87 0.86 -3.01
CA THR A 51 14.21 -0.03 -1.89
C THR A 51 14.31 0.77 -0.60
N TYR A 52 13.72 0.25 0.47
CA TYR A 52 13.70 0.86 1.79
C TYR A 52 14.26 -0.09 2.85
N SER A 53 14.97 0.48 3.81
CA SER A 53 15.62 -0.25 4.89
C SER A 53 14.82 -0.17 6.18
N GLY A 54 14.32 -1.32 6.64
CA GLY A 54 13.86 -1.52 8.01
C GLY A 54 15.04 -1.83 8.94
N ALA A 55 14.75 -2.04 10.23
CA ALA A 55 15.78 -2.23 11.25
C ALA A 55 16.68 -3.46 11.00
N ALA A 56 16.11 -4.56 10.51
CA ALA A 56 16.83 -5.82 10.29
C ALA A 56 16.66 -6.38 8.86
N SER A 57 16.07 -5.61 7.95
CA SER A 57 15.77 -6.08 6.59
C SER A 57 15.58 -4.92 5.62
N GLN A 58 15.64 -5.21 4.33
CA GLN A 58 15.40 -4.24 3.26
C GLN A 58 14.37 -4.80 2.31
N LYS A 59 13.47 -3.96 1.82
CA LYS A 59 12.43 -4.38 0.88
C LYS A 59 12.26 -3.37 -0.23
N GLU A 60 12.04 -3.88 -1.43
CA GLU A 60 11.75 -3.12 -2.63
C GLU A 60 10.25 -3.18 -2.90
N ALA A 61 9.65 -2.02 -3.15
CA ALA A 61 8.24 -1.92 -3.55
C ALA A 61 8.04 -2.37 -5.00
N ASP A 62 6.83 -2.81 -5.36
CA ASP A 62 6.47 -2.93 -6.77
C ASP A 62 6.20 -1.53 -7.37
N SER A 63 5.51 -0.67 -6.61
CA SER A 63 5.38 0.76 -6.87
C SER A 63 5.05 1.50 -5.58
N ALA A 64 5.40 2.78 -5.49
CA ALA A 64 5.05 3.61 -4.35
C ALA A 64 4.96 5.09 -4.73
N ILE A 65 4.18 5.85 -3.95
CA ILE A 65 4.00 7.29 -4.12
C ILE A 65 4.23 8.03 -2.80
N ARG A 66 4.87 9.20 -2.88
CA ARG A 66 5.16 10.07 -1.73
C ARG A 66 4.70 11.51 -1.96
N PRO A 67 4.31 12.25 -0.91
CA PRO A 67 3.93 13.65 -1.04
C PRO A 67 5.17 14.54 -1.20
N THR A 68 5.34 15.14 -2.38
CA THR A 68 6.54 15.88 -2.76
C THR A 68 6.91 16.99 -1.77
N ALA A 69 5.91 17.70 -1.24
CA ALA A 69 6.13 18.86 -0.38
C ALA A 69 6.54 18.49 1.05
N LEU A 70 5.96 17.42 1.61
CA LEU A 70 6.19 17.02 3.01
C LEU A 70 7.19 15.88 3.16
N ARG A 71 7.58 15.24 2.05
CA ARG A 71 8.64 14.24 1.98
C ARG A 71 9.51 14.52 0.77
N PRO A 72 10.37 15.56 0.81
CA PRO A 72 11.17 15.98 -0.34
C PRO A 72 12.44 15.13 -0.54
N LEU A 73 12.95 14.45 0.49
CA LEU A 73 14.21 13.73 0.41
C LEU A 73 14.04 12.37 -0.27
N GLU A 74 15.03 11.94 -1.04
CA GLU A 74 15.01 10.63 -1.72
C GLU A 74 14.88 9.46 -0.73
N THR A 75 15.42 9.63 0.48
CA THR A 75 15.38 8.66 1.57
C THR A 75 14.05 8.66 2.33
N ASP A 76 13.16 9.62 2.08
CA ASP A 76 11.87 9.67 2.77
C ASP A 76 10.99 8.50 2.31
N TRP A 77 10.40 7.80 3.28
CA TRP A 77 9.44 6.75 3.00
C TRP A 77 8.25 7.28 2.19
N PRO A 78 7.59 6.44 1.37
CA PRO A 78 6.34 6.80 0.73
C PRO A 78 5.19 6.80 1.74
N THR A 79 4.06 7.37 1.37
CA THR A 79 2.82 7.27 2.17
C THR A 79 1.91 6.16 1.67
N VAL A 80 2.00 5.81 0.39
CA VAL A 80 1.27 4.69 -0.20
C VAL A 80 2.23 3.75 -0.94
N VAL A 81 2.12 2.45 -0.66
CA VAL A 81 2.84 1.39 -1.35
C VAL A 81 1.85 0.48 -2.06
N PHE A 82 2.20 0.04 -3.26
CA PHE A 82 1.46 -0.92 -4.07
C PHE A 82 2.27 -2.21 -4.17
N GLU A 83 1.62 -3.34 -3.90
CA GLU A 83 2.22 -4.67 -3.97
C GLU A 83 1.29 -5.59 -4.74
N CYS A 84 1.80 -6.23 -5.79
CA CYS A 84 1.02 -7.06 -6.70
C CYS A 84 1.55 -8.49 -6.72
N GLY A 85 0.69 -9.48 -6.79
CA GLY A 85 1.12 -10.87 -6.84
C GLY A 85 0.06 -11.79 -7.40
N VAL A 86 0.43 -13.06 -7.55
CA VAL A 86 -0.54 -14.11 -7.84
C VAL A 86 -1.47 -14.32 -6.65
N SER A 87 -2.72 -14.66 -6.89
CA SER A 87 -3.71 -14.85 -5.81
C SER A 87 -3.32 -15.96 -4.83
N GLU A 88 -2.64 -17.00 -5.30
CA GLU A 88 -2.07 -18.09 -4.51
C GLU A 88 -1.03 -17.59 -3.49
N SER A 89 -0.47 -16.39 -3.72
CA SER A 89 0.51 -15.73 -2.85
C SER A 89 -0.09 -14.65 -1.96
N LEU A 90 -1.43 -14.53 -1.85
CA LEU A 90 -2.09 -13.49 -1.05
C LEU A 90 -1.59 -13.45 0.39
N GLN A 91 -1.36 -14.61 1.03
CA GLN A 91 -0.81 -14.64 2.38
C GLN A 91 0.58 -14.01 2.47
N ARG A 92 1.40 -14.15 1.42
CA ARG A 92 2.72 -13.53 1.33
C ARG A 92 2.62 -12.02 1.07
N LEU A 93 1.68 -11.58 0.25
CA LEU A 93 1.37 -10.15 0.07
C LEU A 93 0.91 -9.50 1.38
N ARG A 94 0.15 -10.20 2.22
CA ARG A 94 -0.21 -9.72 3.57
C ARG A 94 1.00 -9.66 4.51
N THR A 95 1.96 -10.58 4.38
CA THR A 95 3.24 -10.44 5.09
C THR A 95 4.00 -9.20 4.60
N ASP A 96 3.96 -8.91 3.30
CA ASP A 96 4.57 -7.71 2.73
C ASP A 96 3.91 -6.43 3.27
N SER A 97 2.57 -6.35 3.36
CA SER A 97 1.89 -5.18 3.95
C SER A 97 2.25 -4.98 5.42
N ASN A 98 2.30 -6.06 6.20
CA ASN A 98 2.75 -6.01 7.59
C ASN A 98 4.18 -5.49 7.70
N TRP A 99 5.07 -5.93 6.81
CA TRP A 99 6.45 -5.48 6.78
C TRP A 99 6.54 -3.98 6.54
N TRP A 100 5.84 -3.47 5.52
CA TRP A 100 5.82 -2.05 5.15
C TRP A 100 5.34 -1.16 6.30
N LEU A 101 4.23 -1.52 6.91
CA LEU A 101 3.63 -0.74 8.01
C LEU A 101 4.49 -0.81 9.28
N ALA A 102 4.99 -1.99 9.64
CA ALA A 102 5.77 -2.18 10.86
C ALA A 102 7.21 -1.61 10.79
N ASN A 103 7.85 -1.61 9.62
CA ASN A 103 9.25 -1.20 9.48
C ASN A 103 9.45 0.26 9.08
N SER A 104 8.38 0.96 8.68
CA SER A 104 8.47 2.36 8.26
C SER A 104 8.37 3.36 9.40
N ALA A 105 8.39 2.93 10.67
CA ALA A 105 8.11 3.81 11.82
C ALA A 105 6.78 4.59 11.65
N HIS A 106 5.76 3.91 11.12
CA HIS A 106 4.45 4.46 10.76
C HIS A 106 4.48 5.49 9.63
N ASP A 107 5.58 5.65 8.88
CA ASP A 107 5.64 6.61 7.78
C ASP A 107 4.80 6.19 6.58
N ILE A 108 4.67 4.89 6.30
CA ILE A 108 3.70 4.38 5.33
C ILE A 108 2.33 4.44 5.99
N LYS A 109 1.35 5.00 5.27
CA LYS A 109 -0.02 5.17 5.77
C LYS A 109 -0.99 4.17 5.16
N ILE A 110 -0.73 3.74 3.93
CA ILE A 110 -1.59 2.82 3.17
C ILE A 110 -0.71 1.84 2.40
N VAL A 111 -1.03 0.55 2.46
CA VAL A 111 -0.53 -0.47 1.55
C VAL A 111 -1.69 -1.03 0.75
N LEU A 112 -1.59 -1.00 -0.58
CA LEU A 112 -2.58 -1.57 -1.49
C LEU A 112 -2.03 -2.87 -2.07
N LEU A 113 -2.67 -3.97 -1.73
CA LEU A 113 -2.35 -5.29 -2.27
C LEU A 113 -3.22 -5.57 -3.49
N ILE A 114 -2.61 -6.11 -4.55
CA ILE A 114 -3.26 -6.51 -5.81
C ILE A 114 -2.99 -7.99 -6.04
N ALA A 115 -3.94 -8.84 -5.69
CA ALA A 115 -3.87 -10.27 -5.95
C ALA A 115 -4.58 -10.59 -7.27
N VAL A 116 -3.84 -11.08 -8.26
CA VAL A 116 -4.36 -11.38 -9.60
C VAL A 116 -4.47 -12.89 -9.80
N ASN A 117 -5.63 -13.36 -10.25
CA ASN A 117 -5.83 -14.71 -10.76
C ASN A 117 -6.10 -14.63 -12.26
N LYS A 118 -5.07 -14.86 -13.07
CA LYS A 118 -5.17 -14.74 -14.53
C LYS A 118 -6.10 -15.78 -15.15
N LEU A 119 -6.10 -17.01 -14.64
CA LEU A 119 -6.89 -18.11 -15.19
C LEU A 119 -8.38 -17.87 -14.99
N GLN A 120 -8.76 -17.44 -13.80
CA GLN A 120 -10.15 -17.14 -13.44
C GLN A 120 -10.57 -15.71 -13.79
N ARG A 121 -9.65 -14.88 -14.29
CA ARG A 121 -9.86 -13.44 -14.57
C ARG A 121 -10.40 -12.69 -13.35
N LYS A 122 -9.78 -12.93 -12.20
CA LYS A 122 -10.13 -12.26 -10.93
C LYS A 122 -9.03 -11.34 -10.47
N ILE A 123 -9.42 -10.22 -9.86
CA ILE A 123 -8.53 -9.34 -9.11
C ILE A 123 -9.13 -9.14 -7.73
N HIS A 124 -8.30 -9.30 -6.71
CA HIS A 124 -8.63 -9.03 -5.32
C HIS A 124 -7.73 -7.90 -4.83
N LEU A 125 -8.34 -6.82 -4.34
CA LEU A 125 -7.64 -5.69 -3.77
C LEU A 125 -7.83 -5.70 -2.25
N GLU A 126 -6.76 -5.44 -1.50
CA GLU A 126 -6.84 -5.17 -0.06
C GLU A 126 -6.18 -3.83 0.26
N GLN A 127 -6.83 -3.06 1.13
CA GLN A 127 -6.25 -1.87 1.75
C GLN A 127 -5.81 -2.20 3.16
N TRP A 128 -4.53 -1.99 3.44
CA TRP A 128 -3.92 -2.22 4.74
C TRP A 128 -3.40 -0.91 5.31
N GLU A 129 -3.67 -0.69 6.60
CA GLU A 129 -3.26 0.50 7.32
C GLU A 129 -2.89 0.16 8.77
N ASP A 130 -2.16 1.05 9.41
CA ASP A 130 -1.93 0.99 10.85
C ASP A 130 -3.14 1.51 11.62
N LEU A 131 -3.75 0.62 12.43
CA LEU A 131 -4.82 0.98 13.34
C LEU A 131 -4.39 0.85 14.79
N THR A 132 -4.84 1.79 15.62
CA THR A 132 -4.70 1.68 17.07
C THR A 132 -5.80 0.76 17.60
N VAL A 133 -5.41 -0.35 18.21
CA VAL A 133 -6.32 -1.36 18.75
C VAL A 133 -6.04 -1.62 20.23
N PRO A 134 -7.01 -2.15 20.99
CA PRO A 134 -6.77 -2.61 22.35
C PRO A 134 -5.64 -3.64 22.40
N ASN A 135 -4.75 -3.51 23.37
CA ASN A 135 -3.70 -4.49 23.60
C ASN A 135 -4.27 -5.73 24.29
N PRO A 136 -4.30 -6.92 23.62
CA PRO A 136 -4.83 -8.13 24.23
C PRO A 136 -3.90 -8.73 25.29
N HIS A 137 -2.64 -8.28 25.35
CA HIS A 137 -1.60 -8.82 26.23
C HIS A 137 -0.95 -7.69 27.04
N ILE A 138 -1.73 -7.08 27.93
CA ILE A 138 -1.22 -6.12 28.91
C ILE A 138 -0.44 -6.92 29.96
N THR A 139 0.84 -6.57 30.14
CA THR A 139 1.71 -7.18 31.15
C THR A 139 2.43 -6.09 31.92
N ARG A 140 3.07 -6.43 33.06
CA ARG A 140 3.89 -5.47 33.81
C ARG A 140 5.02 -4.85 32.97
N ASN A 141 5.56 -5.62 32.01
CA ASN A 141 6.63 -5.18 31.10
C ASN A 141 6.11 -4.49 29.83
N ASN A 142 4.80 -4.59 29.55
CA ASN A 142 4.13 -3.86 28.47
C ASN A 142 2.78 -3.34 28.97
N PRO A 143 2.77 -2.25 29.75
CA PRO A 143 1.56 -1.74 30.38
C PRO A 143 0.67 -0.94 29.41
N ASN A 144 1.09 -0.73 28.16
CA ASN A 144 0.35 0.12 27.23
C ASN A 144 -0.99 -0.55 26.85
N PRO A 145 -2.15 0.10 27.13
CA PRO A 145 -3.46 -0.46 26.81
C PRO A 145 -3.77 -0.45 25.32
N LEU A 146 -3.02 0.31 24.52
CA LEU A 146 -3.19 0.43 23.08
C LEU A 146 -1.91 0.01 22.37
N LEU A 147 -2.07 -0.54 21.17
CA LEU A 147 -0.95 -0.81 20.28
C LEU A 147 -1.37 -0.53 18.84
N ILE A 148 -0.39 -0.20 18.01
CA ILE A 148 -0.59 -0.02 16.57
C ILE A 148 -0.39 -1.37 15.88
N ARG A 149 -1.35 -1.78 15.05
CA ARG A 149 -1.30 -3.02 14.27
C ARG A 149 -1.65 -2.76 12.81
N PRO A 150 -0.85 -3.29 11.88
CA PRO A 150 -1.26 -3.44 10.50
C PRO A 150 -2.58 -4.22 10.42
N THR A 151 -3.58 -3.62 9.79
CA THR A 151 -4.94 -4.15 9.73
C THR A 151 -5.49 -3.96 8.32
N LYS A 152 -6.15 -4.99 7.79
CA LYS A 152 -6.96 -4.84 6.58
C LYS A 152 -8.19 -4.00 6.89
N VAL A 153 -8.30 -2.83 6.28
CA VAL A 153 -9.41 -1.89 6.52
C VAL A 153 -10.45 -1.92 5.40
N ASN A 154 -10.09 -2.43 4.22
CA ASN A 154 -11.02 -2.57 3.10
C ASN A 154 -10.59 -3.71 2.16
N GLU A 155 -11.53 -4.24 1.40
CA GLU A 155 -11.27 -5.21 0.34
C GLU A 155 -12.25 -5.04 -0.83
N ILE A 156 -11.77 -5.29 -2.04
CA ILE A 156 -12.57 -5.23 -3.27
C ILE A 156 -12.31 -6.50 -4.08
N ASN A 157 -13.37 -7.08 -4.63
CA ASN A 157 -13.27 -8.23 -5.53
C ASN A 157 -13.81 -7.87 -6.92
N LEU A 158 -13.01 -8.14 -7.95
CA LEU A 158 -13.38 -8.09 -9.35
C LEU A 158 -13.44 -9.53 -9.86
N ASP A 159 -14.63 -10.01 -10.20
CA ASP A 159 -14.87 -11.38 -10.67
C ASP A 159 -15.69 -11.35 -11.96
N GLY A 160 -15.04 -11.59 -13.10
CA GLY A 160 -15.73 -11.77 -14.38
C GLY A 160 -16.64 -10.61 -14.81
N GLY A 161 -16.37 -9.38 -14.36
CA GLY A 161 -17.17 -8.18 -14.64
C GLY A 161 -18.09 -7.73 -13.48
N THR A 162 -18.17 -8.50 -12.39
CA THR A 162 -18.84 -8.06 -11.16
C THR A 162 -17.81 -7.47 -10.20
N ILE A 163 -18.10 -6.29 -9.67
CA ILE A 163 -17.25 -5.59 -8.70
C ILE A 163 -18.01 -5.49 -7.37
N THR A 164 -17.37 -5.91 -6.28
CA THR A 164 -17.92 -5.85 -4.92
C THR A 164 -16.95 -5.19 -3.96
N GLY A 165 -17.46 -4.57 -2.89
CA GLY A 165 -16.65 -3.87 -1.88
C GLY A 165 -16.26 -2.43 -2.25
N THR A 166 -16.73 -1.90 -3.38
CA THR A 166 -16.51 -0.50 -3.75
C THR A 166 -17.36 0.46 -2.90
N PRO A 167 -16.90 1.72 -2.74
CA PRO A 167 -15.67 2.29 -3.28
C PRO A 167 -14.41 1.98 -2.45
N LEU A 168 -13.24 2.03 -3.09
CA LEU A 168 -11.96 2.17 -2.38
C LEU A 168 -11.80 3.63 -1.96
N MET A 169 -11.61 3.89 -0.67
CA MET A 169 -11.40 5.23 -0.16
C MET A 169 -9.99 5.37 0.39
N LEU A 170 -9.20 6.26 -0.20
CA LEU A 170 -7.86 6.59 0.28
C LEU A 170 -7.90 7.99 0.91
N PRO A 171 -7.78 8.12 2.24
CA PRO A 171 -7.90 9.40 2.91
C PRO A 171 -6.83 10.40 2.47
N PHE A 172 -7.25 11.60 2.07
CA PHE A 172 -6.36 12.65 1.59
C PHE A 172 -5.24 12.96 2.58
N ALA A 173 -5.61 13.12 3.86
CA ALA A 173 -4.67 13.48 4.91
C ALA A 173 -3.60 12.40 5.15
N LYS A 174 -3.88 11.13 4.84
CA LYS A 174 -2.89 10.05 4.92
C LYS A 174 -1.91 10.11 3.74
N ILE A 175 -2.39 10.44 2.56
CA ILE A 175 -1.56 10.51 1.35
C ILE A 175 -0.66 11.76 1.37
N PHE A 176 -1.25 12.92 1.66
CA PHE A 176 -0.59 14.22 1.56
C PHE A 176 0.02 14.73 2.87
N LEU A 177 -0.25 14.07 4.00
CA LEU A 177 0.22 14.43 5.34
C LEU A 177 -0.21 15.84 5.79
N ARG A 178 -1.33 16.33 5.24
CA ARG A 178 -1.96 17.61 5.58
C ARG A 178 -3.48 17.56 5.39
N PRO A 179 -4.26 18.47 6.00
CA PRO A 179 -5.69 18.60 5.72
C PRO A 179 -5.94 18.93 4.24
N ALA A 180 -7.11 18.52 3.75
CA ALA A 180 -7.61 18.92 2.44
C ALA A 180 -8.00 20.40 2.43
N GLY A 181 -7.60 21.11 1.37
CA GLY A 181 -8.04 22.47 1.07
C GLY A 181 -9.28 22.50 0.16
N PRO A 182 -9.69 23.70 -0.29
CA PRO A 182 -10.79 23.84 -1.25
C PRO A 182 -10.52 23.08 -2.55
N GLY A 183 -11.46 22.23 -2.97
CA GLY A 183 -11.34 21.42 -4.18
C GLY A 183 -10.51 20.13 -4.02
N GLU A 184 -10.00 19.87 -2.82
CA GLU A 184 -9.28 18.65 -2.47
C GLU A 184 -10.15 17.75 -1.59
N GLY A 185 -9.93 16.43 -1.65
CA GLY A 185 -10.68 15.47 -0.86
C GLY A 185 -10.11 14.07 -0.95
N ASP A 186 -10.75 13.14 -0.25
CA ASP A 186 -10.35 11.74 -0.29
C ASP A 186 -10.39 11.19 -1.73
N ILE A 187 -9.45 10.31 -2.05
CA ILE A 187 -9.44 9.63 -3.35
C ILE A 187 -10.44 8.49 -3.29
N VAL A 188 -11.48 8.56 -4.12
CA VAL A 188 -12.54 7.56 -4.20
C VAL A 188 -12.42 6.82 -5.53
N LEU A 189 -12.14 5.52 -5.47
CA LEU A 189 -12.16 4.63 -6.64
C LEU A 189 -13.47 3.85 -6.65
N SER A 190 -14.33 4.19 -7.60
CA SER A 190 -15.63 3.56 -7.82
C SER A 190 -15.50 2.31 -8.69
N ALA A 191 -16.61 1.59 -8.87
CA ALA A 191 -16.68 0.48 -9.83
C ALA A 191 -16.48 0.91 -11.29
N GLN A 192 -16.56 2.20 -11.62
CA GLN A 192 -16.27 2.70 -12.98
C GLN A 192 -14.78 2.95 -13.18
N ASP A 193 -14.04 3.12 -12.09
CA ASP A 193 -12.59 3.37 -12.12
C ASP A 193 -11.79 2.06 -12.13
N LEU A 194 -12.39 0.93 -11.73
CA LEU A 194 -11.77 -0.39 -11.53
C LEU A 194 -12.29 -1.42 -12.54
#